data_AF-A0A1M5ST70-F1
#
_entry.id   AF-A0A1M5ST70-F1
#
_cell.length_a   1.000
_cell.length_b   1.000
_cell.length_c   1.000
_cell.angle_alpha   90.00
_cell.angle_beta   90.00
_cell.angle_gamma   90.00
#
_symmetry.space_group_name_H-M   'P 1'
#
loop_
_entity.id
_entity.type
_entity.pdbx_description
1 polymer ?
#
loop_
_entity_poly.entity_id
_entity_poly.type
_entity_poly.pdbx_seq_one_letter_code
_entity_poly.pdbx_strand_id
1 'polypeptide(L)' 'MLILSRKKDESIIIGDDIEITIIGIEDDKVKVGINAPKNIDIHRKEIYLQIQEENQKASQVKNNINIDQLKGLIKK' A
#
# COMPACT_ATOMS: atom_id res chain seq x y z
N MET A 1 8.80 6.39 -16.10
CA MET A 1 8.01 5.14 -16.19
C MET A 1 8.74 4.22 -17.15
N LEU A 2 9.17 3.03 -16.69
CA LEU A 2 9.77 2.00 -17.53
C LEU A 2 8.71 0.94 -17.83
N ILE A 3 8.60 0.53 -19.09
CA ILE A 3 7.56 -0.41 -19.56
C ILE A 3 8.25 -1.70 -19.97
N LEU A 4 7.83 -2.81 -19.35
CA LEU A 4 8.34 -4.15 -19.64
C LEU A 4 7.16 -5.08 -19.86
N SER A 5 7.18 -5.81 -20.96
CA SER A 5 6.21 -6.88 -21.22
C SER A 5 6.79 -8.21 -20.75
N ARG A 6 6.03 -8.95 -19.95
CA ARG A 6 6.39 -10.27 -19.43
C ARG A 6 5.31 -11.29 -19.78
N LYS A 7 5.72 -12.52 -20.05
CA LYS A 7 4.82 -13.67 -20.18
C LYS A 7 4.59 -14.31 -18.81
N LYS A 8 3.64 -15.26 -18.76
CA LYS A 8 3.43 -16.11 -17.59
C LYS A 8 4.76 -16.78 -17.20
N ASP A 9 5.02 -16.87 -15.90
CA ASP A 9 6.20 -17.44 -15.26
C ASP A 9 7.51 -16.65 -15.49
N GLU A 10 7.46 -15.47 -16.13
CA GLU A 10 8.61 -14.58 -16.16
C GLU A 10 8.62 -13.62 -14.96
N SER A 11 9.83 -13.26 -14.53
CA SER A 11 10.06 -12.33 -13.41
C SER A 11 10.82 -11.06 -13.80
N ILE A 12 10.68 -10.03 -12.96
CA ILE A 12 11.34 -8.73 -13.02
C ILE A 12 11.99 -8.51 -11.67
N ILE A 13 13.28 -8.16 -11.67
CA ILE A 13 14.02 -7.84 -10.45
C ILE A 13 14.16 -6.32 -10.35
N ILE A 14 13.90 -5.76 -9.16
CA ILE A 14 14.07 -4.34 -8.84
C ILE A 14 15.08 -4.22 -7.70
N GLY A 15 16.22 -3.57 -7.97
CA GLY A 15 17.34 -3.53 -7.03
C GLY A 15 17.92 -4.93 -6.83
N ASP A 16 18.27 -5.27 -5.59
CA ASP A 16 18.87 -6.56 -5.24
C ASP A 16 17.90 -7.48 -4.47
N ASP A 17 16.78 -6.95 -3.98
CA ASP A 17 15.94 -7.64 -2.99
C ASP A 17 14.47 -7.83 -3.39
N ILE A 18 14.00 -7.18 -4.48
CA ILE A 18 12.60 -7.27 -4.91
C ILE A 18 12.51 -8.06 -6.22
N GLU A 19 11.73 -9.13 -6.21
CA GLU A 19 11.38 -9.92 -7.39
C GLU A 19 9.87 -9.90 -7.62
N ILE A 20 9.46 -9.54 -8.83
CA ILE A 20 8.07 -9.51 -9.26
C ILE A 20 7.89 -10.60 -10.31
N THR A 21 7.04 -11.59 -10.03
CA THR A 21 6.78 -12.73 -10.93
C THR A 21 5.35 -12.70 -11.44
N ILE A 22 5.16 -12.94 -12.73
CA ILE A 22 3.82 -13.09 -13.31
C ILE A 22 3.35 -14.54 -13.14
N ILE A 23 2.50 -14.79 -12.14
CA ILE A 23 2.00 -16.14 -11.82
C ILE A 23 0.94 -16.60 -12.82
N GLY A 24 0.15 -15.66 -13.34
CA GLY A 24 -0.95 -15.98 -14.24
C GLY A 24 -1.53 -14.76 -14.91
N ILE A 25 -2.07 -14.98 -16.10
CA ILE A 25 -2.74 -13.96 -16.89
C ILE A 25 -4.12 -14.55 -17.19
N GLU A 26 -5.14 -13.94 -16.59
CA GLU A 26 -6.55 -14.09 -16.98
C GLU A 26 -6.89 -12.84 -17.80
N ASP A 27 -7.83 -12.92 -18.75
CA ASP A 27 -8.04 -11.92 -19.82
C ASP A 27 -7.92 -10.44 -19.38
N ASP A 28 -8.47 -10.11 -18.21
CA ASP A 28 -8.43 -8.76 -17.62
C ASP A 28 -7.66 -8.67 -16.30
N LYS A 29 -7.16 -9.80 -15.77
CA LYS A 29 -6.52 -9.86 -14.45
C LYS A 29 -5.19 -10.57 -14.50
N VAL A 30 -4.15 -9.90 -14.03
CA VAL A 30 -2.83 -10.48 -13.89
C VAL A 30 -2.58 -10.85 -12.43
N LYS A 31 -2.23 -12.11 -12.17
CA LYS A 31 -1.75 -12.58 -10.88
C LYS A 31 -0.27 -12.27 -10.80
N VAL A 32 0.08 -11.35 -9.91
CA VAL A 32 1.46 -10.91 -9.68
C VAL A 32 1.92 -11.43 -8.32
N GLY A 33 2.99 -12.21 -8.31
CA GLY A 33 3.75 -12.56 -7.12
C GLY A 33 4.79 -11.48 -6.85
N ILE A 34 4.89 -11.01 -5.62
CA ILE A 34 5.91 -10.06 -5.20
C ILE A 34 6.66 -10.72 -4.07
N ASN A 35 7.95 -10.94 -4.28
CA ASN A 35 8.88 -11.41 -3.28
C ASN A 35 9.77 -10.21 -2.90
N ALA A 36 9.70 -9.78 -1.65
CA ALA A 36 10.50 -8.70 -1.12
C ALA A 36 10.84 -8.99 0.35
N PRO A 37 11.94 -8.45 0.87
CA PRO A 37 12.29 -8.56 2.28
C PRO A 37 11.27 -7.87 3.20
N LYS A 38 11.20 -8.34 4.45
CA LYS A 38 10.19 -7.89 5.44
C LYS A 38 10.27 -6.41 5.83
N ASN A 39 11.37 -5.74 5.51
CA ASN A 39 11.54 -4.31 5.74
C ASN A 39 10.81 -3.44 4.68
N ILE A 40 10.34 -4.05 3.59
CA ILE A 40 9.65 -3.36 2.51
C ILE A 40 8.17 -3.73 2.58
N ASP A 41 7.34 -2.76 2.93
CA ASP A 41 5.90 -2.93 2.94
C ASP A 41 5.34 -2.95 1.51
N ILE A 42 4.52 -3.96 1.23
CA ILE A 42 3.83 -4.12 -0.06
C ILE A 42 2.35 -3.81 0.15
N HIS A 43 1.88 -2.77 -0.53
CA HIS A 43 0.47 -2.38 -0.48
C HIS A 43 -0.13 -2.28 -1.87
N ARG A 44 -1.44 -2.50 -1.95
CA ARG A 44 -2.21 -2.12 -3.14
C ARG A 44 -2.31 -0.60 -3.20
N LYS A 45 -2.17 -0.06 -4.41
CA LYS A 45 -2.06 1.39 -4.62
C LYS A 45 -3.27 2.16 -4.05
N GLU A 46 -4.47 1.63 -4.28
CA GLU A 46 -5.72 2.23 -3.82
C GLU A 46 -5.79 2.32 -2.29
N ILE A 47 -5.36 1.25 -1.60
CA ILE A 47 -5.34 1.22 -0.13
C ILE A 47 -4.30 2.20 0.40
N TYR A 48 -3.11 2.23 -0.21
CA TYR A 48 -2.04 3.15 0.19
C TYR A 48 -2.47 4.62 0.08
N LEU A 49 -3.14 4.99 -1.01
CA LEU A 49 -3.66 6.34 -1.23
C LEU A 49 -4.73 6.71 -0.20
N GLN A 50 -5.68 5.80 0.07
CA GLN A 50 -6.71 6.03 1.07
C GLN A 50 -6.13 6.24 2.47
N ILE A 51 -5.14 5.44 2.87
CA ILE A 51 -4.46 5.61 4.17
C ILE A 51 -3.76 6.97 4.22
N GLN A 52 -3.09 7.39 3.15
CA GLN A 52 -2.40 8.67 3.11
C GLN A 52 -3.39 9.85 3.21
N GLU A 53 -4.52 9.79 2.50
CA GLU A 53 -5.56 10.81 2.57
C GLU A 53 -6.20 10.91 3.96
N GLU A 54 -6.54 9.78 4.58
CA GLU A 54 -7.11 9.78 5.93
C GLU A 54 -6.11 10.28 6.97
N ASN A 55 -4.82 9.92 6.85
CA ASN A 55 -3.77 10.46 7.71
C ASN A 55 -3.63 11.98 7.55
N GLN A 56 -3.76 12.50 6.33
CA GLN A 56 -3.76 13.95 6.09
C GLN A 56 -4.98 14.63 6.71
N LYS A 57 -6.19 14.07 6.53
CA LYS A 57 -7.41 14.59 7.15
C LYS A 57 -7.30 14.60 8.67
N ALA A 58 -6.84 13.51 9.27
CA ALA A 58 -6.62 13.40 10.72
C ALA A 58 -5.61 14.44 11.22
N SER A 59 -4.52 14.66 10.49
CA SER A 59 -3.51 15.67 10.83
C SER A 59 -4.00 17.11 10.66
N GLN A 60 -5.00 17.36 9.81
CA GLN A 60 -5.60 18.67 9.61
C GLN A 60 -6.60 19.05 10.70
N VAL A 61 -7.02 18.11 11.56
CA VAL A 61 -7.88 18.41 12.71
C VAL A 61 -7.07 19.03 13.86
N LYS A 62 -6.38 20.15 13.58
CA LYS A 62 -5.42 20.74 14.52
C LYS A 62 -5.89 21.98 15.29
N ASN A 63 -7.07 22.54 15.03
CA ASN A 63 -7.42 23.83 15.64
C ASN A 63 -8.67 23.88 16.51
N ASN A 64 -9.37 22.78 16.82
CA ASN A 64 -10.53 22.86 17.73
C ASN A 64 -10.93 21.58 18.48
N ILE A 65 -10.11 20.52 18.54
CA ILE A 65 -10.44 19.39 19.41
C ILE A 65 -9.94 19.69 20.82
N ASN A 66 -10.86 20.04 21.72
CA ASN A 66 -10.58 20.09 23.14
C ASN A 66 -10.38 18.65 23.64
N ILE A 67 -9.12 18.23 23.76
CA ILE A 67 -8.70 16.87 24.15
C ILE A 67 -9.33 16.44 25.49
N ASP A 68 -9.67 17.39 26.36
CA ASP A 68 -10.32 17.10 27.64
C ASP A 68 -11.78 16.68 27.50
N GLN A 69 -12.49 17.07 26.43
CA GLN A 69 -13.84 16.57 26.14
C GLN A 69 -13.81 15.11 25.66
N LEU A 70 -12.76 14.70 24.94
CA LEU A 70 -12.61 13.30 24.48
C LEU A 70 -12.34 12.32 25.62
N LYS A 71 -11.57 12.74 26.64
CA LYS A 71 -11.25 11.89 27.81
C LYS A 71 -12.49 11.47 28.61
N GLY A 72 -13.52 12.31 28.63
CA GLY A 72 -14.79 12.01 29.32
C GLY A 72 -15.65 10.96 28.61
N LEU A 73 -15.49 10.80 27.29
CA LEU A 73 -16.26 9.83 26.49
C LEU A 73 -15.65 8.42 26.52
N ILE A 74 -14.35 8.31 26.79
CA ILE A 74 -13.62 7.03 26.80
C ILE A 74 -13.56 6.43 28.22
N LYS A 75 -13.77 7.24 29.28
CA LYS A 75 -13.92 6.75 30.64
C LYS A 75 -15.37 6.29 30.88
N LYS A 76 -15.63 5.01 30.64
CA LYS A 76 -16.68 4.27 31.33
C LYS A 76 -16.06 3.11 32.09
#